data_AF-A0A9X0YTN6-F1
#
_entry.id   AF-A0A9X0YTN6-F1
#
_cell.length_a   1.000
_cell.length_b   1.000
_cell.length_c   1.000
_cell.angle_alpha   90.00
_cell.angle_beta   90.00
_cell.angle_gamma   90.00
#
_symmetry.space_group_name_H-M   'P 1'
#
loop_
_entity.id
_entity.type
_entity.pdbx_description
1 polymer ?
#
loop_
_entity_poly.entity_id
_entity_poly.type
_entity_poly.pdbx_seq_one_letter_code
_entity_poly.pdbx_strand_id
1 'polypeptide(L)' 'MPILTDEQAVLADLTAACSHLFGFTLLEAEPIKRGWLNLKWKITTDSGVFLLKQPTGNGLAC' A
#
# COMPACT_ATOMS: atom_id res chain seq x y z
N MET A 1 23.76 0.33 5.05
CA MET A 1 22.32 0.61 5.01
C MET A 1 21.66 -0.56 4.30
N PRO A 2 20.63 -1.22 4.86
CA PRO A 2 19.95 -2.29 4.14
C PRO A 2 19.20 -1.69 2.95
N ILE A 3 19.30 -2.34 1.80
CA ILE A 3 18.48 -2.02 0.63
C ILE A 3 17.09 -2.56 0.95
N LEU A 4 16.09 -1.68 1.06
CA LEU A 4 14.69 -2.08 1.20
C LEU A 4 14.25 -2.73 -0.12
N THR A 5 13.46 -3.80 -0.03
CA THR A 5 12.79 -4.36 -1.22
C THR A 5 11.68 -3.41 -1.68
N ASP A 6 11.28 -3.50 -2.94
CA ASP A 6 10.18 -2.69 -3.48
C ASP A 6 8.89 -2.83 -2.66
N GLU A 7 8.61 -4.04 -2.17
CA GLU A 7 7.43 -4.30 -1.33
C GLU A 7 7.52 -3.62 0.05
N GLN A 8 8.72 -3.54 0.65
CA GLN A 8 8.92 -2.88 1.93
C GLN A 8 8.80 -1.36 1.81
N ALA A 9 9.27 -0.78 0.69
CA ALA A 9 9.09 0.63 0.38
C ALA A 9 7.59 0.96 0.19
N VAL A 10 6.87 0.16 -0.60
CA VAL A 10 5.42 0.35 -0.80
C VAL A 10 4.65 0.20 0.51
N LEU A 11 5.01 -0.75 1.38
CA LEU A 11 4.36 -0.90 2.68
C LEU A 11 4.57 0.32 3.59
N ALA A 12 5.77 0.91 3.58
CA ALA A 12 6.04 2.13 4.34
C ALA A 12 5.19 3.30 3.82
N ASP A 13 5.11 3.46 2.49
CA ASP A 13 4.28 4.49 1.85
C ASP A 13 2.79 4.29 2.15
N LEU A 14 2.29 3.05 2.10
CA LEU A 14 0.91 2.69 2.45
C LEU A 14 0.59 3.07 3.89
N THR A 15 1.48 2.75 4.83
CA THR A 15 1.29 3.05 6.26
C THR A 15 1.22 4.55 6.48
N ALA A 16 2.14 5.32 5.89
CA ALA A 16 2.16 6.76 6.00
C ALA A 16 0.92 7.41 5.36
N ALA A 17 0.52 6.95 4.18
CA ALA A 17 -0.64 7.47 3.46
C ALA A 17 -1.96 7.18 4.18
N CYS A 18 -2.15 5.97 4.72
CA CYS A 18 -3.37 5.61 5.47
C CYS A 18 -3.59 6.55 6.66
N SER A 19 -2.52 6.81 7.42
CA SER A 19 -2.57 7.71 8.56
C SER A 19 -2.75 9.16 8.13
N HIS A 20 -1.94 9.66 7.19
CA HIS A 20 -1.90 11.07 6.84
C HIS A 20 -3.11 11.55 6.02
N LEU A 21 -3.58 10.74 5.06
CA LEU A 21 -4.63 11.13 4.13
C LEU A 21 -6.03 10.79 4.63
N PHE A 22 -6.15 9.69 5.38
CA PHE A 22 -7.45 9.13 5.76
C PHE A 22 -7.67 9.01 7.28
N GLY A 23 -6.62 9.19 8.09
CA GLY A 23 -6.71 9.03 9.54
C GLY A 23 -6.89 7.58 9.99
N PHE A 24 -6.55 6.61 9.14
CA PHE A 24 -6.71 5.19 9.43
C PHE A 24 -5.46 4.59 10.06
N THR A 25 -5.66 3.65 10.98
CA THR A 25 -4.59 2.78 11.47
C THR A 25 -4.51 1.54 10.59
N LEU A 26 -3.37 1.34 9.92
CA LEU A 26 -3.12 0.12 9.13
C LEU A 26 -2.82 -1.06 10.06
N LEU A 27 -3.64 -2.11 10.01
CA LEU A 27 -3.49 -3.32 10.83
C LEU A 27 -2.78 -4.44 10.06
N GLU A 28 -3.11 -4.59 8.78
CA GLU A 28 -2.55 -5.62 7.91
C GLU A 28 -2.52 -5.11 6.46
N ALA A 29 -1.51 -5.53 5.70
CA ALA A 29 -1.38 -5.22 4.28
C ALA A 29 -0.80 -6.42 3.53
N GLU A 30 -1.53 -6.89 2.52
CA GLU A 30 -1.16 -8.06 1.73
C GLU A 30 -1.06 -7.68 0.25
N PRO A 31 0.07 -7.95 -0.43
CA PRO A 31 0.19 -7.73 -1.86
C PRO A 31 -0.66 -8.77 -2.63
N ILE A 32 -1.45 -8.31 -3.59
CA ILE A 32 -2.27 -9.14 -4.47
C ILE A 32 -1.44 -9.50 -5.70
N LYS A 33 -0.94 -10.73 -5.71
CA LYS A 33 -0.06 -11.25 -6.76
C LYS A 33 -0.87 -11.76 -7.96
N ARG A 34 -0.98 -10.93 -9.00
CA ARG A 34 -1.51 -11.31 -10.33
C ARG A 34 -0.60 -10.79 -11.44
N GLY A 35 0.47 -11.51 -11.71
CA GLY A 35 1.47 -11.19 -12.74
C GLY A 35 2.76 -10.61 -12.17
N TRP A 36 3.56 -9.97 -13.03
CA TRP A 36 4.91 -9.47 -12.73
C TRP A 36 4.93 -8.20 -11.86
N LEU A 37 3.78 -7.58 -11.63
CA LEU A 37 3.69 -6.27 -10.99
C LEU A 37 2.76 -6.34 -9.77
N ASN A 38 3.34 -6.26 -8.57
CA ASN A 38 2.62 -6.29 -7.30
C ASN A 38 2.05 -4.89 -6.95
N LEU A 39 1.26 -4.29 -7.86
CA LEU A 39 0.72 -2.93 -7.70
C LEU A 39 -0.63 -2.86 -6.99
N LYS A 40 -1.13 -3.98 -6.47
CA LYS A 40 -2.41 -4.04 -5.78
C LYS A 40 -2.21 -4.60 -4.39
N TRP A 41 -2.82 -3.95 -3.42
CA TRP A 41 -2.71 -4.30 -2.02
C TRP A 41 -4.10 -4.38 -1.41
N LYS A 42 -4.36 -5.46 -0.68
CA LYS A 42 -5.49 -5.51 0.24
C LYS A 42 -4.98 -4.97 1.57
N ILE A 43 -5.66 -3.97 2.11
CA ILE A 43 -5.33 -3.40 3.42
C ILE A 43 -6.50 -3.59 4.38
N THR A 44 -6.18 -3.96 5.61
CA THR A 44 -7.13 -4.02 6.72
C THR A 44 -6.79 -2.87 7.66
N THR A 45 -7.77 -2.02 7.95
CA THR A 45 -7.64 -0.89 8.87
C THR A 45 -8.64 -0.98 10.01
N ASP A 46 -8.49 -0.10 10.99
CA ASP A 46 -9.49 0.14 12.05
C ASP A 46 -10.87 0.59 11.53
N SER A 47 -10.93 1.04 10.27
CA SER A 47 -12.13 1.59 9.64
C SER A 47 -12.73 0.66 8.58
N GLY A 48 -12.10 -0.48 8.29
CA GLY A 48 -12.59 -1.49 7.34
C GLY A 48 -11.50 -2.10 6.46
N VAL A 49 -11.92 -2.80 5.40
CA VAL A 49 -11.02 -3.44 4.44
C VAL A 49 -11.09 -2.71 3.10
N PHE A 50 -9.94 -2.34 2.55
CA PHE A 50 -9.83 -1.60 1.30
C PHE A 50 -8.90 -2.29 0.31
N LEU A 51 -9.15 -2.04 -0.98
CA LEU A 51 -8.27 -2.42 -2.08
C LEU A 51 -7.55 -1.18 -2.59
N LEU A 52 -6.23 -1.16 -2.46
CA LEU A 52 -5.39 -0.08 -2.95
C LEU A 52 -4.70 -0.51 -4.24
N LYS A 53 -4.72 0.36 -5.25
CA LYS A 53 -4.09 0.11 -6.55
C LYS A 53 -3.16 1.28 -6.87
N GLN A 54 -1.88 1.00 -7.02
CA GLN A 54 -0.94 1.96 -7.56
C GLN A 54 -1.23 2.16 -9.06
N PRO A 55 -1.48 3.40 -9.52
CA PRO A 55 -1.66 3.69 -10.94
C PRO A 55 -0.35 3.44 -11.71
N THR A 56 -0.48 2.96 -12.95
CA THR A 56 0.65 2.56 -13.81
C THR A 56 1.34 3.75 -14.50
N GLY A 57 1.11 4.98 -14.02
CA GLY A 57 1.74 6.21 -14.50
C GLY A 57 2.44 6.93 -13.35
N ASN A 58 3.39 7.81 -13.65
CA ASN A 58 4.06 8.64 -12.65
C ASN A 58 3.03 9.49 -11.87
N GLY A 59 2.60 8.99 -10.71
CA GLY A 59 1.74 9.72 -9.78
C GLY A 59 0.70 8.81 -9.14
N LEU A 60 0.80 8.61 -7.81
CA LEU A 60 -0.26 8.03 -6.98
C LEU A 60 -1.51 8.91 -7.11
N ALA A 61 -2.57 8.39 -7.73
CA ALA A 61 -3.88 9.00 -7.72
C ALA A 61 -4.64 8.37 -6.55
N CYS A 62 -4.94 9.22 -5.57
CA CYS A 62 -5.74 8.92 -4.38
C CYS A 62 -7.16 8.54 -4.76
#